data_AF-A0ABD8AJG7-F1
#
_entry.id   AF-A0ABD8AJG7-F1
#
_cell.length_a   1.000
_cell.length_b   1.000
_cell.length_c   1.000
_cell.angle_alpha   90.00
_cell.angle_beta   90.00
_cell.angle_gamma   90.00
#
_symmetry.space_group_name_H-M   'P 1'
#
loop_
_entity.id
_entity.type
_entity.pdbx_description
1 polymer ?
#
loop_
_entity_poly.entity_id
_entity_poly.type
_entity_poly.pdbx_seq_one_letter_code
_entity_poly.pdbx_strand_id
1 'polypeptide(L)'
;MELLKNLSNRFFAHLKQNYINILICYLFFLISFIVFLMFDQLTKTLLFNHGSIFDSQKLGDGTYVTVPVTGENVLAESIYPDDPEKWLDYKIIGIRSIWHGGVTFLRTRNQFFIQGLSVFFLIVLSFSPLMVYKRPKFVGFIIGVILAGTSGNMIDRFMFLGHVKDILYVPFWSQNGTFNVADAEIISGIILFILHTITSSSNRKKIENIQHLIV
;
A
#
# COMPACT_ATOMS: atom_id res chain seq x y z
N MET A 1 -6.21 -38.34 4.34
CA MET A 1 -6.37 -38.29 2.87
C MET A 1 -7.78 -37.89 2.44
N GLU A 2 -8.81 -38.45 3.07
CA GLU A 2 -10.22 -38.13 2.79
C GLU A 2 -10.62 -36.67 3.08
N LEU A 3 -10.10 -36.09 4.17
CA LEU A 3 -10.35 -34.69 4.54
C LEU A 3 -9.82 -33.69 3.49
N LEU A 4 -8.62 -33.94 2.94
CA LEU A 4 -8.04 -33.13 1.86
C LEU A 4 -8.87 -33.23 0.57
N LYS A 5 -9.34 -34.43 0.24
CA LYS A 5 -10.20 -34.67 -0.93
C LYS A 5 -11.53 -33.92 -0.80
N ASN A 6 -12.12 -33.92 0.40
CA ASN A 6 -13.35 -33.20 0.68
C ASN A 6 -13.18 -31.67 0.62
N LEU A 7 -12.07 -31.13 1.14
CA LEU A 7 -11.75 -29.70 1.02
C LEU A 7 -11.57 -29.28 -0.43
N SER A 8 -10.80 -30.06 -1.20
CA SER A 8 -10.59 -29.84 -2.63
C SER A 8 -11.90 -29.84 -3.41
N ASN A 9 -12.76 -30.85 -3.20
CA ASN A 9 -14.07 -30.92 -3.86
C ASN A 9 -14.97 -29.71 -3.54
N ARG A 10 -15.00 -29.27 -2.28
CA ARG A 10 -15.75 -28.08 -1.87
C ARG A 10 -15.22 -26.81 -2.53
N PHE A 11 -13.90 -26.68 -2.63
CA PHE A 11 -13.27 -25.55 -3.31
C PHE A 11 -13.62 -25.52 -4.81
N PHE A 12 -13.49 -26.63 -5.52
CA PHE A 12 -13.87 -26.70 -6.93
C PHE A 12 -15.37 -26.45 -7.16
N ALA A 13 -16.24 -26.95 -6.27
CA ALA A 13 -17.66 -26.65 -6.31
C ALA A 13 -17.93 -25.15 -6.13
N HIS A 14 -17.25 -24.52 -5.17
CA HIS A 14 -17.33 -23.08 -4.94
C HIS A 14 -16.91 -22.27 -6.17
N LEU A 15 -15.77 -22.61 -6.79
CA LEU A 15 -15.28 -21.94 -8.00
C LEU A 15 -16.32 -22.02 -9.12
N LYS A 16 -16.87 -23.22 -9.38
CA LYS A 16 -17.88 -23.42 -10.42
C LYS A 16 -19.16 -22.66 -10.13
N GLN A 17 -19.56 -22.54 -8.87
CA GLN A 17 -20.79 -21.85 -8.49
C GLN A 17 -20.63 -20.33 -8.52
N ASN A 18 -19.44 -19.80 -8.26
CA ASN A 18 -19.22 -18.36 -8.04
C ASN A 18 -18.30 -17.72 -9.09
N TYR A 19 -18.00 -18.39 -10.21
CA TYR A 19 -17.03 -17.91 -11.19
C TYR A 19 -17.30 -16.48 -11.69
N ILE A 20 -18.57 -16.08 -11.89
CA ILE A 20 -18.91 -14.70 -12.27
C ILE A 20 -18.49 -13.69 -11.19
N ASN A 21 -18.77 -13.99 -9.92
CA ASN A 21 -18.38 -13.12 -8.81
C ASN A 21 -16.85 -13.03 -8.68
N ILE A 22 -16.16 -14.16 -8.86
CA ILE A 22 -14.70 -14.21 -8.84
C ILE A 22 -14.12 -13.35 -9.97
N LEU A 23 -14.64 -13.48 -11.21
CA LEU A 23 -14.22 -12.69 -12.36
C LEU A 23 -14.49 -11.18 -12.15
N ILE A 24 -15.66 -10.81 -11.63
CA ILE A 24 -15.97 -9.42 -11.29
C ILE A 24 -15.01 -8.89 -10.23
N CYS A 25 -14.69 -9.69 -9.21
CA CYS A 25 -13.74 -9.31 -8.18
C CYS A 25 -12.35 -9.06 -8.76
N TYR A 26 -11.86 -9.97 -9.61
CA TYR A 26 -10.60 -9.80 -10.33
C TYR A 26 -10.59 -8.56 -11.22
N LEU A 27 -11.68 -8.27 -11.92
CA LEU A 27 -11.79 -7.07 -12.76
C LEU A 27 -11.61 -5.79 -11.93
N PHE A 28 -12.36 -5.65 -10.83
CA PHE A 28 -12.25 -4.48 -9.95
C PHE A 28 -10.90 -4.41 -9.24
N PHE A 29 -10.36 -5.56 -8.82
CA PHE A 29 -9.01 -5.68 -8.29
C PHE A 29 -7.97 -5.15 -9.27
N LEU A 30 -7.92 -5.66 -10.50
CA LEU A 30 -6.92 -5.25 -11.49
C LEU A 30 -7.05 -3.77 -11.88
N ILE A 31 -8.27 -3.26 -12.07
CA ILE A 31 -8.50 -1.85 -12.39
C ILE A 31 -7.97 -0.95 -11.27
N SER A 32 -8.42 -1.19 -10.04
CA SER A 32 -7.97 -0.39 -8.88
C SER A 32 -6.46 -0.53 -8.67
N PHE A 33 -5.91 -1.74 -8.74
CA PHE A 33 -4.48 -1.99 -8.62
C PHE A 33 -3.66 -1.15 -9.61
N ILE A 34 -4.01 -1.16 -10.90
CA ILE A 34 -3.29 -0.40 -11.93
C ILE A 34 -3.43 1.10 -11.68
N VAL A 35 -4.63 1.60 -11.43
CA VAL A 35 -4.90 3.04 -11.27
C VAL A 35 -4.13 3.61 -10.07
N PHE A 36 -4.22 2.96 -8.91
CA PHE A 36 -3.56 3.42 -7.69
C PHE A 36 -2.05 3.25 -7.76
N LEU A 37 -1.55 2.13 -8.29
CA LEU A 37 -0.11 1.94 -8.49
C LEU A 37 0.48 3.00 -9.42
N MET A 38 -0.21 3.31 -10.53
CA MET A 38 0.20 4.38 -11.43
C MET A 38 0.18 5.73 -10.72
N PHE A 39 -0.83 6.00 -9.90
CA PHE A 39 -0.94 7.25 -9.16
C PHE A 39 0.21 7.44 -8.18
N ASP A 40 0.58 6.41 -7.40
CA ASP A 40 1.76 6.42 -6.53
C ASP A 40 3.06 6.68 -7.31
N GLN A 41 3.29 5.91 -8.37
CA GLN A 41 4.54 6.02 -9.14
C GLN A 41 4.64 7.35 -9.88
N LEU A 42 3.54 7.89 -10.41
CA LEU A 42 3.49 9.19 -11.05
C LEU A 42 3.75 10.32 -10.04
N THR A 43 3.08 10.31 -8.89
CA THR A 43 3.30 11.34 -7.86
C THR A 43 4.74 11.34 -7.38
N LYS A 44 5.32 10.17 -7.11
CA LYS A 44 6.75 10.03 -6.76
C LYS A 44 7.72 10.38 -7.89
N THR A 45 7.30 10.38 -9.15
CA THR A 45 8.17 10.74 -10.28
C THR A 45 8.11 12.24 -10.56
N LEU A 46 6.94 12.85 -10.38
CA LEU A 46 6.71 14.26 -10.67
C LEU A 46 7.09 15.19 -9.51
N LEU A 47 6.87 14.75 -8.27
CA LEU A 47 7.00 15.62 -7.08
C LEU A 47 8.27 15.38 -6.28
N PHE A 48 8.93 14.24 -6.48
CA PHE A 48 10.16 13.94 -5.76
C PHE A 48 11.32 14.74 -6.34
N ASN A 49 11.79 15.71 -5.56
CA ASN A 49 12.91 16.55 -5.90
C ASN A 49 14.01 16.30 -4.88
N HIS A 50 14.85 15.31 -5.16
CA HIS A 50 16.00 14.96 -4.35
C HIS A 50 17.10 14.41 -5.27
N GLY A 51 18.34 14.41 -4.80
CA GLY A 51 19.44 13.70 -5.48
C GLY A 51 19.15 12.21 -5.68
N SER A 52 19.77 11.64 -6.72
CA SER A 52 19.69 10.22 -7.05
C SER A 52 20.43 9.37 -6.03
N ILE A 53 19.79 8.31 -5.53
CA ILE A 53 20.43 7.36 -4.61
C ILE A 53 21.53 6.52 -5.28
N PHE A 54 21.53 6.42 -6.61
CA PHE A 54 22.56 5.68 -7.35
C PHE A 54 23.87 6.44 -7.45
N ASP A 55 23.80 7.76 -7.46
CA ASP A 55 24.95 8.66 -7.47
C ASP A 55 25.37 9.00 -6.03
N SER A 56 24.89 8.23 -5.05
CA SER A 56 25.14 8.51 -3.65
C SER A 56 26.58 8.21 -3.25
N GLN A 57 27.11 9.06 -2.38
CA GLN A 57 28.43 8.88 -1.78
C GLN A 57 28.25 8.51 -0.32
N LYS A 58 28.90 7.42 0.11
CA LYS A 58 29.00 7.09 1.53
C LYS A 58 30.11 7.92 2.15
N LEU A 59 29.74 8.82 3.06
CA LEU A 59 30.67 9.64 3.82
C LEU A 59 30.46 9.36 5.31
N GLY A 60 31.38 8.62 5.94
CA GLY A 60 31.18 8.08 7.28
C GLY A 60 30.01 7.10 7.33
N ASP A 61 29.10 7.31 8.28
CA ASP A 61 27.90 6.47 8.48
C ASP A 61 26.68 6.91 7.64
N GLY A 62 26.80 8.02 6.89
CA GLY A 62 25.71 8.62 6.11
C GLY A 62 25.81 8.37 4.61
N THR A 63 24.64 8.18 3.96
CA THR A 63 24.51 8.16 2.50
C THR A 63 24.12 9.55 2.03
N TYR A 64 24.98 10.22 1.26
CA TYR A 64 24.73 11.55 0.72
C TYR A 64 24.37 11.49 -0.76
N VAL A 65 23.50 12.38 -1.21
CA VAL A 65 23.08 12.49 -2.61
C VAL A 65 23.17 13.94 -3.06
N THR A 66 23.58 14.14 -4.31
CA THR A 66 23.72 15.47 -4.90
C THR A 66 22.40 15.91 -5.51
N VAL A 67 21.86 17.04 -5.05
CA VAL A 67 20.61 17.58 -5.58
C VAL A 67 20.82 18.11 -7.00
N PRO A 68 19.99 17.73 -7.99
CA PRO A 68 20.23 18.11 -9.40
C PRO A 68 20.18 19.61 -9.67
N VAL A 69 19.37 20.35 -8.92
CA VAL A 69 19.12 21.79 -9.16
C VAL A 69 20.15 22.67 -8.45
N THR A 70 20.48 22.37 -7.20
CA THR A 70 21.39 23.21 -6.39
C THR A 70 22.84 22.71 -6.41
N GLY A 71 23.08 21.44 -6.76
CA GLY A 71 24.39 20.80 -6.65
C GLY A 71 24.81 20.52 -5.20
N GLU A 72 23.93 20.74 -4.23
CA GLU A 72 24.21 20.50 -2.81
C GLU A 72 24.24 19.01 -2.49
N ASN A 73 25.17 18.60 -1.64
CA ASN A 73 25.21 17.24 -1.10
C ASN A 73 24.42 17.18 0.19
N VAL A 74 23.29 16.50 0.16
CA VAL A 74 22.39 16.34 1.31
C VAL A 74 22.31 14.88 1.72
N LEU A 75 21.97 14.61 2.98
CA LEU A 75 21.79 13.24 3.44
C LEU A 75 20.54 12.64 2.76
N ALA A 76 20.63 11.41 2.28
CA ALA A 76 19.51 10.76 1.58
C ALA A 76 18.27 10.64 2.50
N GLU A 77 18.48 10.25 3.76
CA GLU A 77 17.43 10.09 4.76
C GLU A 77 17.16 11.38 5.56
N SER A 78 17.47 12.55 5.00
CA SER A 78 17.02 13.85 5.53
C SER A 78 15.91 14.45 4.66
N ILE A 79 15.20 15.41 5.25
CA ILE A 79 14.14 16.14 4.55
C ILE A 79 14.80 17.19 3.66
N TYR A 80 14.43 17.21 2.39
CA TYR A 80 14.83 18.24 1.44
C TYR A 80 13.60 18.99 0.88
N PRO A 81 13.67 20.32 0.73
CA PRO A 81 14.72 21.24 1.21
C PRO A 81 14.89 21.21 2.73
N ASP A 82 16.09 21.52 3.25
CA ASP A 82 16.33 21.57 4.72
C ASP A 82 15.57 22.74 5.37
N ASP A 83 15.38 23.83 4.62
CA ASP A 83 14.67 25.02 5.05
C ASP A 83 13.14 24.84 4.90
N PRO A 84 12.37 24.86 6.01
CA PRO A 84 10.92 24.71 5.98
C PRO A 84 10.19 25.80 5.18
N GLU A 85 10.76 27.00 5.05
CA GLU A 85 10.14 28.08 4.26
C GLU A 85 10.11 27.77 2.76
N LYS A 86 10.95 26.85 2.30
CA LYS A 86 10.99 26.38 0.90
C LYS A 86 10.04 25.21 0.64
N TRP A 87 9.39 24.67 1.66
CA TRP A 87 8.40 23.60 1.48
C TRP A 87 7.15 24.16 0.82
N LEU A 88 6.54 23.36 -0.07
CA LEU A 88 5.23 23.71 -0.59
C LEU A 88 4.22 23.37 0.51
N ASP A 89 3.60 24.39 1.11
CA ASP A 89 2.59 24.24 2.16
C ASP A 89 1.22 24.73 1.65
N TYR A 90 0.28 23.78 1.49
CA TYR A 90 -1.11 24.07 1.11
C TYR A 90 -2.06 24.04 2.31
N LYS A 91 -1.54 24.26 3.53
CA LYS A 91 -2.22 24.23 4.84
C LYS A 91 -2.70 22.86 5.30
N ILE A 92 -3.28 22.07 4.40
CA ILE A 92 -3.82 20.73 4.72
C ILE A 92 -2.82 19.64 4.36
N ILE A 93 -2.07 19.86 3.28
CA ILE A 93 -1.05 18.96 2.77
C ILE A 93 0.13 19.80 2.30
N GLY A 94 1.34 19.27 2.47
CA GLY A 94 2.54 19.88 1.95
C GLY A 94 3.42 18.88 1.22
N ILE A 95 4.37 19.40 0.46
CA ILE A 95 5.32 18.62 -0.34
C ILE A 95 6.75 18.92 0.11
N ARG A 96 7.49 17.85 0.37
CA ARG A 96 8.94 17.84 0.67
C ARG A 96 9.47 16.43 0.40
N SER A 97 10.74 16.27 0.07
CA SER A 97 11.30 15.00 -0.38
C SER A 97 12.21 14.37 0.67
N ILE A 98 12.13 13.06 0.87
CA ILE A 98 13.07 12.27 1.68
C ILE A 98 13.19 10.86 1.12
N TRP A 99 14.41 10.32 1.05
CA TRP A 99 14.59 8.89 0.84
C TRP A 99 14.37 8.15 2.15
N HIS A 100 13.36 7.31 2.22
CA HIS A 100 13.06 6.55 3.42
C HIS A 100 13.55 5.09 3.30
N GLY A 101 14.58 4.74 4.06
CA GLY A 101 15.11 3.37 4.11
C GLY A 101 14.40 2.43 5.08
N GLY A 102 13.43 2.92 5.86
CA GLY A 102 12.70 2.13 6.86
C GLY A 102 11.30 1.71 6.41
N VAL A 103 10.45 1.43 7.39
CA VAL A 103 9.00 1.44 7.24
C VAL A 103 8.42 2.42 8.26
N THR A 104 7.40 3.17 7.86
CA THR A 104 6.81 4.26 8.68
C THR A 104 6.32 3.80 10.05
N PHE A 105 5.91 2.53 10.18
CA PHE A 105 5.30 1.97 11.41
C PHE A 105 6.21 1.07 12.25
N LEU A 106 7.31 0.55 11.69
CA LEU A 106 8.23 -0.34 12.41
C LEU A 106 9.65 0.21 12.31
N ARG A 107 10.35 0.24 13.44
CA ARG A 107 11.74 0.71 13.51
C ARG A 107 12.72 -0.39 13.06
N THR A 108 12.48 -0.98 11.88
CA THR A 108 13.36 -1.99 11.26
C THR A 108 13.89 -1.48 9.92
N ARG A 109 15.15 -1.79 9.65
CA ARG A 109 15.83 -1.52 8.37
C ARG A 109 16.14 -2.81 7.62
N ASN A 110 15.59 -3.94 8.06
CA ASN A 110 15.82 -5.23 7.43
C ASN A 110 15.04 -5.32 6.11
N GLN A 111 15.68 -4.93 5.01
CA GLN A 111 15.06 -4.91 3.68
C GLN A 111 14.60 -6.29 3.23
N PHE A 112 15.34 -7.35 3.57
CA PHE A 112 14.92 -8.72 3.25
C PHE A 112 13.61 -9.08 3.94
N PHE A 113 13.45 -8.69 5.21
CA PHE A 113 12.20 -8.91 5.94
C PHE A 113 11.05 -8.09 5.35
N ILE A 114 11.26 -6.79 5.11
CA ILE A 114 10.23 -5.89 4.57
C ILE A 114 9.78 -6.35 3.17
N GLN A 115 10.74 -6.69 2.30
CA GLN A 115 10.44 -7.18 0.95
C GLN A 115 9.80 -8.57 0.98
N GLY A 116 10.29 -9.47 1.83
CA GLY A 116 9.70 -10.80 2.00
C GLY A 116 8.24 -10.72 2.45
N LEU A 117 7.92 -9.82 3.38
CA LEU A 117 6.55 -9.59 3.83
C LEU A 117 5.68 -8.98 2.72
N SER A 118 6.22 -8.05 1.93
CA SER A 118 5.52 -7.43 0.80
C SER A 118 5.18 -8.45 -0.29
N VAL A 119 6.13 -9.33 -0.66
CA VAL A 119 5.91 -10.43 -1.60
C VAL A 119 4.89 -11.43 -1.07
N PHE A 120 4.96 -11.75 0.23
CA PHE A 120 3.96 -12.61 0.87
C PHE A 120 2.55 -12.03 0.73
N PHE A 121 2.34 -10.75 1.04
CA PHE A 121 1.04 -10.11 0.87
C PHE A 121 0.61 -10.03 -0.59
N LEU A 122 1.55 -9.75 -1.51
CA LEU A 122 1.28 -9.78 -2.95
C LEU A 122 0.67 -11.11 -3.39
N ILE A 123 1.28 -12.23 -2.99
CA ILE A 123 0.80 -13.57 -3.33
C ILE A 123 -0.56 -13.82 -2.67
N VAL A 124 -0.64 -13.70 -1.34
CA VAL A 124 -1.85 -14.07 -0.58
C VAL A 124 -3.07 -13.27 -1.03
N LEU A 125 -2.93 -11.94 -1.17
CA LEU A 125 -4.04 -11.09 -1.55
C LEU A 125 -4.43 -11.25 -3.03
N SER A 126 -3.49 -11.56 -3.93
CA SER A 126 -3.80 -11.83 -5.35
C SER A 126 -4.62 -13.11 -5.56
N PHE A 127 -4.48 -14.09 -4.68
CA PHE A 127 -5.28 -15.33 -4.70
C PHE A 127 -6.57 -15.24 -3.86
N SER A 128 -6.69 -14.24 -2.98
CA SER A 128 -7.88 -14.07 -2.14
C SER A 128 -9.21 -13.90 -2.89
N PRO A 129 -9.30 -13.32 -4.12
CA PRO A 129 -10.53 -13.26 -4.89
C PRO A 129 -11.13 -14.64 -5.22
N LEU A 130 -10.33 -15.72 -5.20
CA LEU A 130 -10.84 -17.08 -5.43
C LEU A 130 -11.83 -17.55 -4.35
N MET A 131 -11.88 -16.86 -3.21
CA MET A 131 -12.75 -17.17 -2.08
C MET A 131 -13.96 -16.23 -1.97
N VAL A 132 -14.16 -15.34 -2.95
CA VAL A 132 -15.20 -14.30 -2.89
C VAL A 132 -16.57 -14.83 -3.33
N TYR A 133 -17.60 -14.51 -2.56
CA TYR A 133 -18.99 -14.83 -2.90
C TYR A 133 -19.97 -13.67 -2.68
N LYS A 134 -19.58 -12.64 -1.92
CA LYS A 134 -20.41 -11.47 -1.64
C LYS A 134 -19.64 -10.19 -1.92
N ARG A 135 -20.36 -9.19 -2.44
CA ARG A 135 -19.84 -7.84 -2.73
C ARG A 135 -18.51 -7.86 -3.54
N PRO A 136 -18.43 -8.64 -4.64
CA PRO A 136 -17.16 -8.87 -5.34
C PRO A 136 -16.49 -7.58 -5.83
N LYS A 137 -17.28 -6.58 -6.27
CA LYS A 137 -16.76 -5.28 -6.72
C LYS A 137 -15.99 -4.55 -5.61
N PHE A 138 -16.58 -4.48 -4.41
CA PHE A 138 -16.02 -3.73 -3.28
C PHE A 138 -14.83 -4.47 -2.65
N VAL A 139 -14.92 -5.80 -2.55
CA VAL A 139 -13.80 -6.64 -2.11
C VAL A 139 -12.62 -6.51 -3.07
N GLY A 140 -12.87 -6.60 -4.38
CA GLY A 140 -11.85 -6.40 -5.41
C GLY A 140 -11.18 -5.03 -5.31
N PHE A 141 -11.97 -3.96 -5.17
CA PHE A 141 -11.46 -2.60 -4.97
C PHE A 141 -10.54 -2.49 -3.73
N ILE A 142 -10.96 -3.03 -2.57
CA ILE A 142 -10.14 -3.00 -1.34
C ILE A 142 -8.81 -3.74 -1.56
N ILE A 143 -8.86 -4.94 -2.15
CA ILE A 143 -7.65 -5.73 -2.44
C ILE A 143 -6.70 -4.95 -3.34
N GLY A 144 -7.22 -4.32 -4.40
CA GLY A 144 -6.38 -3.59 -5.35
C GLY A 144 -5.77 -2.32 -4.78
N VAL A 145 -6.48 -1.58 -3.92
CA VAL A 145 -5.91 -0.42 -3.21
C VAL A 145 -4.78 -0.85 -2.26
N ILE A 146 -4.99 -1.89 -1.45
CA ILE A 146 -3.97 -2.37 -0.50
C ILE A 146 -2.74 -2.89 -1.26
N LEU A 147 -2.96 -3.68 -2.31
CA LEU A 147 -1.88 -4.24 -3.12
C LEU A 147 -1.15 -3.18 -3.96
N ALA A 148 -1.84 -2.15 -4.45
CA ALA A 148 -1.22 -1.04 -5.15
C ALA A 148 -0.20 -0.35 -4.24
N GLY A 149 -0.62 0.07 -3.03
CA GLY A 149 0.29 0.76 -2.11
C GLY A 149 1.44 -0.14 -1.64
N THR A 150 1.13 -1.41 -1.32
CA THR A 150 2.18 -2.39 -0.95
C THR A 150 3.18 -2.58 -2.10
N SER A 151 2.70 -2.68 -3.34
CA SER A 151 3.55 -2.88 -4.52
C SER A 151 4.32 -1.63 -4.90
N GLY A 152 3.76 -0.42 -4.78
CA GLY A 152 4.46 0.83 -5.06
C GLY A 152 5.70 1.00 -4.17
N ASN A 153 5.53 0.76 -2.88
CA ASN A 153 6.63 0.78 -1.91
C ASN A 153 7.60 -0.41 -2.05
N MET A 154 7.14 -1.56 -2.54
CA MET A 154 7.98 -2.71 -2.85
C MET A 154 8.86 -2.46 -4.10
N ILE A 155 8.26 -1.91 -5.17
CA ILE A 155 8.95 -1.54 -6.41
C ILE A 155 10.03 -0.52 -6.13
N ASP A 156 9.71 0.54 -5.38
CA ASP A 156 10.68 1.55 -5.00
C ASP A 156 11.89 0.92 -4.31
N ARG A 157 11.68 0.03 -3.34
CA ARG A 157 12.79 -0.62 -2.62
C ARG A 157 13.65 -1.50 -3.54
N PHE A 158 13.06 -2.17 -4.52
CA PHE A 158 13.84 -2.93 -5.51
C PHE A 158 14.64 -2.02 -6.44
N MET A 159 14.05 -0.88 -6.81
CA MET A 159 14.64 0.06 -7.76
C MET A 159 15.65 1.00 -7.09
N PHE A 160 15.50 1.38 -5.83
CA PHE A 160 16.23 2.47 -5.19
C PHE A 160 17.04 2.00 -3.98
N LEU A 161 17.72 0.86 -4.12
CA LEU A 161 18.66 0.32 -3.12
C LEU A 161 18.05 0.19 -1.72
N GLY A 162 16.78 -0.23 -1.63
CA GLY A 162 16.06 -0.40 -0.36
C GLY A 162 15.40 0.87 0.18
N HIS A 163 15.34 1.95 -0.59
CA HIS A 163 14.66 3.19 -0.19
C HIS A 163 13.31 3.37 -0.88
N VAL A 164 12.47 4.19 -0.27
CA VAL A 164 11.19 4.66 -0.80
C VAL A 164 11.19 6.17 -0.90
N LYS A 165 10.49 6.73 -1.89
CA LYS A 165 10.32 8.18 -2.05
C LYS A 165 9.14 8.66 -1.22
N ASP A 166 9.41 9.32 -0.10
CA ASP A 166 8.38 10.00 0.68
C ASP A 166 8.33 11.47 0.27
N ILE A 167 7.12 11.95 -0.01
CA ILE A 167 6.89 13.24 -0.68
C ILE A 167 5.85 14.14 0.00
N LEU A 168 4.96 13.59 0.83
CA LEU A 168 3.83 14.28 1.43
C LEU A 168 4.00 14.45 2.93
N TYR A 169 3.58 15.58 3.48
CA TYR A 169 3.47 15.79 4.92
C TYR A 169 2.19 16.55 5.28
N VAL A 170 1.80 16.52 6.55
CA VAL A 170 0.62 17.23 7.08
C VAL A 170 1.08 18.45 7.88
N PRO A 171 0.95 19.70 7.37
CA PRO A 171 1.53 20.89 7.98
C PRO A 171 0.98 21.23 9.38
N PHE A 172 -0.29 20.92 9.64
CA PHE A 172 -0.95 21.21 10.92
C PHE A 172 -0.73 20.12 11.99
N TRP A 173 -0.04 19.03 11.67
CA TRP A 173 0.25 17.97 12.63
C TRP A 173 1.70 18.08 13.10
N SER A 174 1.89 18.44 14.37
CA SER A 174 3.19 18.71 15.01
C SER A 174 4.24 17.58 14.95
N GLN A 175 3.85 16.37 14.56
CA GLN A 175 4.73 15.24 14.34
C GLN A 175 4.94 15.12 12.83
N ASN A 176 5.86 15.93 12.29
CA ASN A 176 6.14 16.07 10.87
C ASN A 176 6.74 14.78 10.27
N GLY A 177 5.96 13.71 10.19
CA GLY A 177 6.28 12.54 9.37
C GLY A 177 6.07 12.87 7.89
N THR A 178 6.98 12.41 7.04
CA THR A 178 6.73 12.39 5.59
C THR A 178 6.22 11.00 5.24
N PHE A 179 5.32 10.93 4.26
CA PHE A 179 4.74 9.69 3.75
C PHE A 179 4.54 9.82 2.24
N ASN A 180 4.10 8.75 1.60
CA ASN A 180 3.76 8.74 0.18
C ASN A 180 2.32 8.31 -0.06
N VAL A 181 1.91 8.36 -1.33
CA VAL A 181 0.56 7.94 -1.73
C VAL A 181 0.33 6.46 -1.42
N ALA A 182 1.31 5.59 -1.65
CA ALA A 182 1.23 4.17 -1.28
C ALA A 182 0.91 3.94 0.21
N ASP A 183 1.47 4.72 1.13
CA ASP A 183 1.14 4.62 2.56
C ASP A 183 -0.33 5.00 2.83
N ALA A 184 -0.81 6.06 2.19
CA ALA A 184 -2.19 6.50 2.31
C ALA A 184 -3.18 5.46 1.72
N GLU A 185 -2.80 4.80 0.62
CA GLU A 185 -3.55 3.70 0.01
C GLU A 185 -3.65 2.51 0.96
N ILE A 186 -2.54 2.06 1.55
CA ILE A 186 -2.52 0.95 2.51
C ILE A 186 -3.44 1.27 3.70
N ILE A 187 -3.29 2.44 4.32
CA ILE A 187 -4.11 2.85 5.48
C ILE A 187 -5.59 2.89 5.10
N SER A 188 -5.93 3.54 3.98
CA SER A 188 -7.30 3.67 3.51
C SER A 188 -7.92 2.29 3.21
N GLY A 189 -7.16 1.42 2.54
CA GLY A 189 -7.59 0.06 2.23
C GLY A 189 -7.84 -0.78 3.49
N ILE A 190 -6.96 -0.69 4.49
CA ILE A 190 -7.14 -1.37 5.78
C ILE A 190 -8.40 -0.85 6.49
N ILE A 191 -8.63 0.46 6.53
CA ILE A 191 -9.84 1.06 7.13
C ILE A 191 -11.09 0.53 6.42
N LEU A 192 -11.11 0.54 5.08
CA LEU A 192 -12.23 0.04 4.29
C LEU A 192 -12.47 -1.46 4.53
N PHE A 193 -11.41 -2.26 4.66
CA PHE A 193 -11.49 -3.68 4.98
C PHE A 193 -12.13 -3.93 6.36
N ILE A 194 -11.72 -3.16 7.37
CA ILE A 194 -12.28 -3.24 8.72
C ILE A 194 -13.79 -2.90 8.70
N LEU A 195 -14.16 -1.78 8.07
CA LEU A 195 -15.56 -1.36 7.93
C LEU A 195 -16.39 -2.40 7.17
N HIS A 196 -15.83 -2.98 6.11
CA HIS A 196 -16.47 -4.06 5.36
C HIS A 196 -16.77 -5.28 6.25
N THR A 197 -15.80 -5.66 7.08
CA THR A 197 -15.91 -6.83 7.96
C THR A 197 -16.96 -6.62 9.04
N ILE A 198 -16.97 -5.45 9.69
CA ILE A 198 -17.94 -5.09 10.75
C ILE A 198 -19.37 -5.07 10.18
N THR A 199 -19.58 -4.40 9.05
CA THR A 199 -20.92 -4.28 8.44
C THR A 199 -21.45 -5.61 7.90
N SER A 200 -20.56 -6.49 7.43
CA SER A 200 -20.94 -7.82 6.94
C SER A 200 -21.34 -8.76 8.08
N SER A 201 -20.70 -8.63 9.25
CA SER A 201 -21.06 -9.38 10.47
C SER A 201 -22.44 -9.00 11.00
N SER A 202 -22.77 -7.70 11.03
CA SER A 202 -24.06 -7.19 11.53
C SER A 202 -25.26 -7.70 10.71
N ASN A 203 -25.12 -7.75 9.38
CA ASN A 203 -26.18 -8.25 8.50
C ASN A 203 -26.51 -9.74 8.70
N ARG A 204 -25.54 -10.55 9.13
CA ARG A 204 -25.76 -11.99 9.39
C ARG A 204 -26.66 -12.20 10.60
N LYS A 205 -26.39 -11.49 11.71
CA LYS A 205 -27.19 -11.53 12.94
C LYS A 205 -28.64 -11.07 12.72
N LYS A 206 -28.84 -10.06 11.87
CA LYS A 206 -30.19 -9.56 11.54
C LYS A 206 -31.03 -10.61 10.78
N ILE A 207 -30.42 -11.36 9.86
CA ILE A 207 -31.12 -12.41 9.10
C ILE A 207 -31.50 -13.59 10.01
N GLU A 208 -30.59 -14.01 10.90
CA GLU A 208 -30.86 -15.07 11.88
C GLU A 208 -32.03 -14.70 12.81
N ASN A 209 -32.07 -13.46 13.31
CA ASN A 209 -33.18 -12.99 14.16
C ASN A 209 -34.54 -12.96 13.44
N ILE A 210 -34.59 -12.66 12.15
CA ILE A 210 -35.84 -12.68 11.37
C ILE A 210 -36.31 -14.12 11.12
N GLN A 211 -35.38 -15.06 10.88
CA GLN A 211 -35.74 -16.47 10.70
C GLN A 211 -36.36 -17.07 11.96
N HIS A 212 -35.90 -16.69 13.15
CA HIS A 212 -36.52 -17.08 14.42
C HIS A 212 -37.91 -16.48 14.68
N LEU A 213 -38.32 -15.45 13.93
CA LEU A 213 -39.65 -14.83 14.05
C LEU A 213 -40.67 -15.41 13.05
N ILE A 214 -40.22 -16.18 12.06
CA ILE A 214 -41.05 -16.75 10.98
C ILE A 214 -41.28 -18.26 11.18
N VAL A 215 -40.65 -18.87 12.19
CA VAL A 215 -40.89 -20.26 12.65
C VAL A 215 -41.70 -20.21 13.94
#